data_AF-A0AAU1SZH5-F1
#
_entry.id   AF-A0AAU1SZH5-F1
#
_cell.length_a   1.000
_cell.length_b   1.000
_cell.length_c   1.000
_cell.angle_alpha   90.00
_cell.angle_beta   90.00
_cell.angle_gamma   90.00
#
_symmetry.space_group_name_H-M   'P 1'
#
loop_
_entity.id
_entity.type
_entity.pdbx_description
1 polymer ?
#
loop_
_entity_poly.entity_id
_entity_poly.type
_entity_poly.pdbx_seq_one_letter_code
_entity_poly.pdbx_strand_id
1 'polypeptide(L)'
;MTLRFIGTTSDDGDCPTLYEIPETDEYLVQGDRETHPQHLVSLRDVKPSETFVRVPRSLLTRYAPRTPAPELVPFGEISHLFREFRHTAWRLETRRGYASDRNSPKWARFLAGEDITQDPDNSWRENVRAQTAQGKRFERVRLLDEPATQGQEFLLASGLGNVAAGEDIRHLARTQAQDLRLPEYDFWLFDSRVVARFAFDEDDTTLGVYVTEDPAEVLAACQARDAAWHHATRTEDVVRQVRSTV
;
A
#
# COMPACT_ATOMS: atom_id res chain seq x y z
N MET A 1 -19.68 20.15 -23.37
CA MET A 1 -18.58 19.42 -22.69
C MET A 1 -17.33 20.26 -22.78
N THR A 2 -16.66 20.48 -21.65
CA THR A 2 -15.43 21.30 -21.56
C THR A 2 -14.27 20.36 -21.26
N LEU A 3 -13.17 20.48 -22.00
CA LEU A 3 -11.96 19.69 -21.75
C LEU A 3 -11.39 20.01 -20.36
N ARG A 4 -10.97 19.00 -19.61
CA ARG A 4 -10.25 19.17 -18.34
C ARG A 4 -8.75 19.14 -18.60
N PHE A 5 -8.04 20.23 -18.29
CA PHE A 5 -6.58 20.28 -18.37
C PHE A 5 -5.96 19.34 -17.34
N ILE A 6 -5.03 18.49 -17.77
CA ILE A 6 -4.30 17.55 -16.90
C ILE A 6 -2.87 18.01 -16.64
N GLY A 7 -2.15 18.45 -17.69
CA GLY A 7 -0.79 18.95 -17.52
C GLY A 7 -0.04 19.19 -18.83
N THR A 8 1.08 19.91 -18.74
CA THR A 8 2.02 20.17 -19.83
C THR A 8 3.45 19.91 -19.38
N THR A 9 4.32 19.51 -20.31
CA THR A 9 5.78 19.40 -20.06
C THR A 9 6.57 20.61 -20.56
N SER A 10 5.91 21.68 -21.01
CA SER A 10 6.56 22.92 -21.42
C SER A 10 6.71 23.89 -20.24
N ASP A 11 7.87 24.53 -20.09
CA ASP A 11 8.06 25.57 -19.08
C ASP A 11 7.46 26.94 -19.48
N ASP A 12 7.25 27.20 -20.79
CA ASP A 12 6.83 28.51 -21.33
C ASP A 12 5.43 28.52 -22.00
N GLY A 13 4.59 27.52 -21.72
CA GLY A 13 3.20 27.47 -22.21
C GLY A 13 3.00 26.97 -23.64
N ASP A 14 4.04 26.40 -24.25
CA ASP A 14 3.99 25.74 -25.56
C ASP A 14 3.58 24.26 -25.49
N CYS A 15 3.40 23.64 -26.64
CA CYS A 15 3.12 22.21 -26.74
C CYS A 15 4.23 21.34 -26.10
N PRO A 16 3.89 20.15 -25.54
CA PRO A 16 2.58 19.50 -25.59
C PRO A 16 1.83 19.42 -24.26
N THR A 17 0.50 19.34 -24.37
CA THR A 17 -0.47 19.38 -23.27
C THR A 17 -1.43 18.19 -23.33
N LEU A 18 -1.77 17.63 -22.18
CA LEU A 18 -2.74 16.57 -22.03
C LEU A 18 -4.05 17.11 -21.43
N TYR A 19 -5.16 16.73 -22.06
CA TYR A 19 -6.51 17.01 -21.60
C TYR A 19 -7.29 15.71 -21.46
N GLU A 20 -8.22 15.67 -20.53
CA GLU A 20 -9.24 14.64 -20.43
C GLU A 20 -10.55 15.17 -21.02
N ILE A 21 -11.30 14.28 -21.67
CA ILE A 21 -12.69 14.52 -22.08
C ILE A 21 -13.58 13.97 -20.96
N PRO A 22 -14.19 14.82 -20.10
CA PRO A 22 -14.97 14.33 -18.97
C PRO A 22 -16.11 13.41 -19.42
N GLU A 23 -16.44 12.42 -18.57
CA GLU A 23 -17.49 11.42 -18.81
C GLU A 23 -17.17 10.41 -19.93
N THR A 24 -15.91 10.38 -20.38
CA THR A 24 -15.39 9.38 -21.34
C THR A 24 -14.10 8.76 -20.82
N ASP A 25 -13.62 7.70 -21.48
CA ASP A 25 -12.29 7.12 -21.24
C ASP A 25 -11.25 7.65 -22.25
N GLU A 26 -11.48 8.85 -22.79
CA GLU A 26 -10.67 9.44 -23.86
C GLU A 26 -9.84 10.64 -23.38
N TYR A 27 -8.59 10.68 -23.85
CA TYR A 27 -7.68 11.81 -23.66
C TYR A 27 -7.43 12.52 -24.97
N LEU A 28 -7.33 13.85 -24.89
CA LEU A 28 -6.94 14.70 -26.01
C LEU A 28 -5.52 15.21 -25.77
N VAL A 29 -4.66 15.01 -26.77
CA VAL A 29 -3.26 15.42 -26.72
C VAL A 29 -3.06 16.59 -27.69
N GLN A 30 -2.66 17.74 -27.15
CA GLN A 30 -2.21 18.87 -27.95
C GLN A 30 -0.70 18.77 -28.14
N GLY A 31 -0.24 18.83 -29.39
CA GLY A 31 1.18 18.75 -29.73
C GLY A 31 1.44 19.12 -31.19
N ASP A 32 2.71 19.05 -31.59
CA ASP A 32 3.08 19.27 -33.00
C ASP A 32 2.55 18.14 -33.87
N ARG A 33 1.82 18.48 -34.93
CA ARG A 33 1.40 17.50 -35.93
C ARG A 33 2.63 16.84 -36.58
N GLU A 34 2.64 15.51 -36.62
CA GLU A 34 3.63 14.74 -37.36
C GLU A 34 3.46 15.00 -38.86
N THR A 35 4.54 15.41 -39.51
CA THR A 35 4.57 15.74 -40.94
C THR A 35 5.73 15.08 -41.67
N HIS A 36 6.59 14.35 -40.96
CA HIS A 36 7.76 13.71 -41.54
C HIS A 36 7.35 12.54 -42.46
N PRO A 37 7.65 12.59 -43.77
CA PRO A 37 7.12 11.61 -44.74
C PRO A 37 7.47 10.16 -44.40
N GLN A 38 8.68 9.92 -43.88
CA GLN A 38 9.12 8.58 -43.50
C GLN A 38 8.36 8.02 -42.29
N HIS A 39 7.91 8.88 -41.38
CA HIS A 39 7.08 8.44 -40.25
C HIS A 39 5.69 8.10 -40.75
N LEU A 40 5.11 8.96 -41.59
CA LEU A 40 3.76 8.79 -42.12
C LEU A 40 3.59 7.50 -42.94
N VAL A 41 4.58 7.12 -43.76
CA VAL A 41 4.52 5.83 -44.50
C VAL A 41 4.71 4.60 -43.60
N SER A 42 5.21 4.78 -42.39
CA SER A 42 5.40 3.69 -41.42
C SER A 42 4.16 3.45 -40.56
N LEU A 43 3.20 4.38 -40.57
CA LEU A 43 1.93 4.25 -39.85
C LEU A 43 1.06 3.18 -40.53
N ARG A 44 0.33 2.42 -39.73
CA ARG A 44 -0.53 1.32 -40.20
C ARG A 44 -1.99 1.72 -40.11
N ASP A 45 -2.78 1.31 -41.10
CA ASP A 45 -4.25 1.42 -41.10
C ASP A 45 -4.80 2.85 -40.91
N VAL A 46 -4.10 3.85 -41.46
CA VAL A 46 -4.43 5.27 -41.29
C VAL A 46 -5.67 5.69 -42.06
N LYS A 47 -6.65 6.28 -41.37
CA LYS A 47 -7.85 6.87 -41.98
C LYS A 47 -7.62 8.32 -42.41
N PRO A 48 -8.35 8.82 -43.44
CA PRO A 48 -8.24 10.22 -43.85
C PRO A 48 -8.55 11.26 -42.76
N SER A 49 -9.34 10.89 -41.74
CA SER A 49 -9.71 11.76 -40.63
C SER A 49 -8.68 11.78 -39.49
N GLU A 50 -7.66 10.93 -39.52
CA GLU A 50 -6.69 10.80 -38.44
C GLU A 50 -5.61 11.87 -38.52
N THR A 51 -5.18 12.34 -37.35
CA THR A 51 -4.04 13.24 -37.18
C THR A 51 -3.14 12.68 -36.10
N PHE A 52 -1.83 12.82 -36.30
CA PHE A 52 -0.81 12.31 -35.40
C PHE A 52 -0.09 13.50 -34.79
N VAL A 53 0.10 13.49 -33.47
CA VAL A 53 0.83 14.52 -32.75
C VAL A 53 2.05 13.91 -32.09
N ARG A 54 3.17 14.63 -32.11
CA ARG A 54 4.40 14.24 -31.44
C ARG A 54 4.38 14.80 -30.02
N VAL A 55 4.66 13.93 -29.05
CA VAL A 55 4.79 14.30 -27.63
C VAL A 55 6.00 13.62 -27.00
N PRO A 56 6.68 14.25 -26.03
CA PRO A 56 7.76 13.62 -25.29
C PRO A 56 7.19 12.50 -24.41
N ARG A 57 7.99 11.45 -24.21
CA ARG A 57 7.62 10.33 -23.31
C ARG A 57 7.25 10.82 -21.90
N SER A 58 7.91 11.88 -21.44
CA SER A 58 7.66 12.49 -20.14
C SER A 58 6.21 12.94 -19.95
N LEU A 59 5.52 13.41 -21.00
CA LEU A 59 4.13 13.85 -20.92
C LEU A 59 3.23 12.69 -20.44
N LEU A 60 3.36 11.52 -21.05
CA LEU A 60 2.57 10.35 -20.71
C LEU A 60 2.96 9.80 -19.34
N THR A 61 4.26 9.70 -19.05
CA THR A 61 4.70 9.15 -17.75
C THR A 61 4.34 10.03 -16.55
N ARG A 62 4.20 11.35 -16.75
CA ARG A 62 3.91 12.30 -15.67
C ARG A 62 2.42 12.58 -15.53
N TYR A 63 1.69 12.66 -16.64
CA TYR A 63 0.33 13.19 -16.67
C TYR A 63 -0.71 12.20 -17.18
N ALA A 64 -0.34 11.10 -17.86
CA ALA A 64 -1.33 10.09 -18.19
C ALA A 64 -1.92 9.55 -16.88
N PRO A 65 -3.24 9.55 -16.74
CA PRO A 65 -3.86 9.08 -15.53
C PRO A 65 -3.52 7.61 -15.35
N ARG A 66 -3.11 7.33 -14.13
CA ARG A 66 -3.09 5.98 -13.57
C ARG A 66 -4.57 5.56 -13.45
N THR A 67 -4.84 4.26 -13.47
CA THR A 67 -6.16 3.65 -13.26
C THR A 67 -7.09 4.53 -12.40
N PRO A 68 -8.38 4.76 -12.75
CA PRO A 68 -9.28 5.60 -11.98
C PRO A 68 -9.10 5.34 -10.49
N ALA A 69 -8.93 6.42 -9.72
CA ALA A 69 -8.54 6.32 -8.33
C ALA A 69 -9.48 5.35 -7.61
N PRO A 70 -8.93 4.33 -6.93
CA PRO A 70 -9.76 3.34 -6.28
C PRO A 70 -10.73 4.01 -5.31
N GLU A 71 -11.97 3.54 -5.28
CA GLU A 71 -12.95 4.03 -4.31
C GLU A 71 -12.58 3.54 -2.90
N LEU A 72 -12.91 4.34 -1.90
CA LEU A 72 -12.74 3.95 -0.51
C LEU A 72 -13.85 2.98 -0.13
N VAL A 73 -13.48 1.75 0.20
CA VAL A 73 -14.43 0.72 0.65
C VAL A 73 -14.24 0.41 2.14
N PRO A 74 -15.30 0.02 2.86
CA PRO A 74 -15.19 -0.50 4.22
C PRO A 74 -14.21 -1.67 4.29
N PHE A 75 -13.36 -1.71 5.33
CA PHE A 75 -12.38 -2.79 5.51
C PHE A 75 -13.04 -4.19 5.56
N GLY A 76 -14.28 -4.27 6.07
CA GLY A 76 -15.03 -5.53 6.10
C GLY A 76 -15.26 -6.14 4.71
N GLU A 77 -15.35 -5.32 3.65
CA GLU A 77 -15.60 -5.82 2.28
C GLU A 77 -14.43 -6.63 1.73
N ILE A 78 -13.20 -6.33 2.15
CA ILE A 78 -12.01 -7.06 1.70
C ILE A 78 -11.70 -8.31 2.52
N SER A 79 -12.57 -8.68 3.47
CA SER A 79 -12.34 -9.83 4.36
C SER A 79 -12.14 -11.15 3.61
N HIS A 80 -12.75 -11.30 2.44
CA HIS A 80 -12.62 -12.47 1.58
C HIS A 80 -11.19 -12.68 1.07
N LEU A 81 -10.42 -11.60 0.85
CA LEU A 81 -9.03 -11.67 0.37
C LEU A 81 -8.13 -12.45 1.33
N PHE A 82 -8.40 -12.40 2.65
CA PHE A 82 -7.67 -13.15 3.67
C PHE A 82 -7.94 -14.66 3.66
N ARG A 83 -8.83 -15.14 2.80
CA ARG A 83 -9.13 -16.56 2.58
C ARG A 83 -8.77 -17.01 1.17
N GLU A 84 -8.93 -16.11 0.20
CA GLU A 84 -8.80 -16.41 -1.23
C GLU A 84 -7.37 -16.29 -1.78
N PHE A 85 -6.49 -15.53 -1.11
CA PHE A 85 -5.09 -15.43 -1.52
C PHE A 85 -4.42 -16.81 -1.61
N ARG A 86 -3.49 -16.98 -2.55
CA ARG A 86 -2.90 -18.27 -2.92
C ARG A 86 -1.53 -18.52 -2.30
N HIS A 87 -0.75 -17.48 -2.08
CA HIS A 87 0.66 -17.59 -1.70
C HIS A 87 1.01 -16.71 -0.51
N THR A 88 0.72 -15.42 -0.58
CA THR A 88 1.18 -14.47 0.45
C THR A 88 0.18 -13.35 0.68
N ALA A 89 -0.15 -13.11 1.95
CA ALA A 89 -0.76 -11.88 2.44
C ALA A 89 0.32 -11.15 3.27
N TRP A 90 0.85 -10.05 2.73
CA TRP A 90 1.92 -9.28 3.35
C TRP A 90 1.42 -7.90 3.80
N ARG A 91 1.80 -7.43 4.98
CA ARG A 91 1.38 -6.12 5.52
C ARG A 91 2.54 -5.22 5.93
N LEU A 92 2.43 -3.94 5.58
CA LEU A 92 3.19 -2.86 6.20
C LEU A 92 2.30 -2.09 7.18
N GLU A 93 2.78 -1.90 8.41
CA GLU A 93 2.19 -1.03 9.42
C GLU A 93 3.15 0.09 9.77
N THR A 94 2.74 1.33 9.53
CA THR A 94 3.57 2.52 9.68
C THR A 94 3.16 3.38 10.89
N ARG A 95 1.95 3.16 11.41
CA ARG A 95 1.35 3.93 12.51
C ARG A 95 2.05 3.71 13.85
N ARG A 96 1.83 4.66 14.77
CA ARG A 96 2.30 4.61 16.17
C ARG A 96 1.28 3.97 17.13
N GLY A 97 0.18 3.47 16.60
CA GLY A 97 -0.96 2.92 17.32
C GLY A 97 -2.22 3.05 16.49
N TYR A 98 -3.30 2.42 16.94
CA TYR A 98 -4.59 2.44 16.27
C TYR A 98 -5.71 2.80 17.24
N ALA A 99 -6.73 3.53 16.78
CA ALA A 99 -7.89 3.85 17.60
C ALA A 99 -8.64 2.58 18.04
N SER A 100 -8.73 1.57 17.16
CA SER A 100 -9.36 0.28 17.45
C SER A 100 -8.73 -0.41 18.65
N ASP A 101 -7.40 -0.30 18.78
CA ASP A 101 -6.66 -0.87 19.90
C ASP A 101 -6.99 -0.12 21.18
N ARG A 102 -6.87 1.22 21.16
CA ARG A 102 -7.14 2.10 22.30
C ARG A 102 -8.57 1.98 22.83
N ASN A 103 -9.53 1.71 21.94
CA ASN A 103 -10.94 1.54 22.28
C ASN A 103 -11.29 0.10 22.73
N SER A 104 -10.34 -0.83 22.69
CA SER A 104 -10.57 -2.22 23.11
C SER A 104 -10.42 -2.38 24.63
N PRO A 105 -11.15 -3.32 25.27
CA PRO A 105 -10.94 -3.65 26.69
C PRO A 105 -9.51 -4.13 26.99
N LYS A 106 -8.83 -4.69 25.98
CA LYS A 106 -7.44 -5.18 26.07
C LYS A 106 -6.46 -4.05 26.37
N TRP A 107 -6.73 -2.84 25.86
CA TRP A 107 -5.88 -1.67 26.10
C TRP A 107 -5.83 -1.30 27.57
N ALA A 108 -6.97 -1.22 28.26
CA ALA A 108 -7.01 -0.90 29.68
C ALA A 108 -6.21 -1.91 30.53
N ARG A 109 -6.33 -3.21 30.22
CA ARG A 109 -5.56 -4.29 30.88
C ARG A 109 -4.06 -4.16 30.64
N PHE A 110 -3.66 -3.84 29.41
CA PHE A 110 -2.26 -3.56 29.07
C PHE A 110 -1.70 -2.40 29.91
N LEU A 111 -2.45 -1.30 30.04
CA LEU A 111 -2.02 -0.15 30.86
C LEU A 111 -1.94 -0.47 32.35
N ALA A 112 -2.74 -1.43 32.82
CA ALA A 112 -2.65 -1.95 34.19
C ALA A 112 -1.46 -2.90 34.40
N GLY A 113 -0.66 -3.19 33.37
CA GLY A 113 0.48 -4.11 33.44
C GLY A 113 0.07 -5.59 33.44
N GLU A 114 -1.17 -5.91 33.06
CA GLU A 114 -1.61 -7.30 32.94
C GLU A 114 -0.94 -8.00 31.75
N ASP A 115 -0.76 -9.32 31.86
CA ASP A 115 -0.32 -10.13 30.73
C ASP A 115 -1.45 -10.27 29.70
N ILE A 116 -1.29 -9.58 28.58
CA ILE A 116 -2.23 -9.58 27.45
C ILE A 116 -1.82 -10.55 26.32
N THR A 117 -0.76 -11.32 26.52
CA THR A 117 -0.21 -12.24 25.52
C THR A 117 -1.04 -13.50 25.37
N GLN A 118 -1.76 -13.90 26.43
CA GLN A 118 -2.56 -15.13 26.51
C GLN A 118 -4.06 -14.91 26.27
N ASP A 119 -4.44 -13.89 25.48
CA ASP A 119 -5.85 -13.64 25.19
C ASP A 119 -6.49 -14.82 24.45
N PRO A 120 -7.80 -15.07 24.69
CA PRO A 120 -8.54 -16.10 23.99
C PRO A 120 -8.37 -16.03 22.48
N ASP A 121 -8.48 -17.19 21.87
CA ASP A 121 -8.42 -17.30 20.43
C ASP A 121 -9.54 -16.49 19.76
N ASN A 122 -9.30 -16.06 18.53
CA ASN A 122 -10.28 -15.28 17.77
C ASN A 122 -10.34 -15.73 16.32
N SER A 123 -11.39 -15.31 15.60
CA SER A 123 -11.63 -15.69 14.21
C SER A 123 -10.47 -15.32 13.27
N TRP A 124 -9.71 -14.27 13.59
CA TRP A 124 -8.51 -13.90 12.83
C TRP A 124 -7.41 -14.95 12.99
N ARG A 125 -7.04 -15.31 14.22
CA ARG A 125 -6.01 -16.32 14.50
C ARG A 125 -6.41 -17.70 14.01
N GLU A 126 -7.70 -18.06 14.11
CA GLU A 126 -8.25 -19.27 13.48
C GLU A 126 -8.04 -19.28 11.97
N ASN A 127 -8.34 -18.16 11.30
CA ASN A 127 -8.08 -18.04 9.87
C ASN A 127 -6.59 -18.16 9.55
N VAL A 128 -5.71 -17.43 10.26
CA VAL A 128 -4.26 -17.49 10.02
C VAL A 128 -3.75 -18.93 10.14
N ARG A 129 -4.12 -19.68 11.19
CA ARG A 129 -3.73 -21.10 11.32
C ARG A 129 -4.25 -21.95 10.18
N ALA A 130 -5.51 -21.76 9.77
CA ALA A 130 -6.10 -22.52 8.67
C ALA A 130 -5.40 -22.25 7.32
N GLN A 131 -5.00 -21.01 7.06
CA GLN A 131 -4.31 -20.64 5.82
C GLN A 131 -2.84 -21.10 5.83
N THR A 132 -2.14 -20.94 6.95
CA THR A 132 -0.74 -21.35 7.10
C THR A 132 -0.56 -22.87 7.08
N ALA A 133 -1.55 -23.63 7.58
CA ALA A 133 -1.60 -25.09 7.43
C ALA A 133 -1.67 -25.55 5.96
N GLN A 134 -2.11 -24.69 5.04
CA GLN A 134 -2.12 -24.94 3.59
C GLN A 134 -0.81 -24.49 2.91
N GLY A 135 0.20 -24.05 3.66
CA GLY A 135 1.47 -23.54 3.14
C GLY A 135 1.43 -22.08 2.66
N LYS A 136 0.32 -21.36 2.89
CA LYS A 136 0.22 -19.93 2.59
C LYS A 136 0.95 -19.11 3.65
N ARG A 137 1.44 -17.92 3.29
CA ARG A 137 2.20 -17.07 4.20
C ARG A 137 1.42 -15.82 4.61
N PHE A 138 1.34 -15.59 5.92
CA PHE A 138 0.97 -14.30 6.51
C PHE A 138 2.22 -13.63 7.05
N GLU A 139 2.53 -12.46 6.52
CA GLU A 139 3.78 -11.76 6.80
C GLU A 139 3.51 -10.30 7.11
N ARG A 140 4.27 -9.72 8.04
CA ARG A 140 4.03 -8.34 8.49
C ARG A 140 5.34 -7.66 8.86
N VAL A 141 5.50 -6.41 8.43
CA VAL A 141 6.50 -5.49 8.97
C VAL A 141 5.80 -4.34 9.65
N ARG A 142 6.22 -4.05 10.88
CA ARG A 142 5.77 -2.92 11.69
C ARG A 142 6.89 -1.92 11.88
N LEU A 143 6.61 -0.65 11.65
CA LEU A 143 7.55 0.40 12.02
C LEU A 143 7.55 0.62 13.54
N LEU A 144 8.74 0.73 14.11
CA LEU A 144 8.97 0.94 15.53
C LEU A 144 9.72 2.25 15.72
N ASP A 145 9.20 3.15 16.57
CA ASP A 145 9.90 4.36 16.97
C ASP A 145 10.91 4.02 18.08
N GLU A 146 11.92 4.89 18.25
CA GLU A 146 12.90 4.80 19.32
C GLU A 146 12.91 6.13 20.09
N PRO A 147 12.38 6.18 21.33
CA PRO A 147 11.67 5.11 22.02
C PRO A 147 10.31 4.76 21.38
N ALA A 148 9.83 3.53 21.61
CA ALA A 148 8.54 3.09 21.12
C ALA A 148 7.41 3.88 21.78
N THR A 149 6.33 4.14 21.03
CA THR A 149 5.11 4.70 21.64
C THR A 149 4.36 3.62 22.41
N GLN A 150 3.52 4.05 23.35
CA GLN A 150 2.63 3.13 24.09
C GLN A 150 1.74 2.28 23.16
N GLY A 151 1.32 2.82 22.01
CA GLY A 151 0.60 2.07 20.99
C GLY A 151 1.44 0.98 20.33
N GLN A 152 2.71 1.25 20.07
CA GLN A 152 3.65 0.26 19.51
C GLN A 152 4.04 -0.81 20.53
N GLU A 153 4.20 -0.45 21.81
CA GLU A 153 4.42 -1.42 22.89
C GLU A 153 3.22 -2.37 23.04
N PHE A 154 1.99 -1.86 22.95
CA PHE A 154 0.79 -2.67 22.90
C PHE A 154 0.78 -3.62 21.69
N LEU A 155 1.15 -3.13 20.51
CA LEU A 155 1.22 -3.94 19.28
C LEU A 155 2.29 -5.04 19.37
N LEU A 156 3.43 -4.75 20.02
CA LEU A 156 4.46 -5.74 20.33
C LEU A 156 3.92 -6.84 21.25
N ALA A 157 3.28 -6.46 22.36
CA ALA A 157 2.73 -7.41 23.33
C ALA A 157 1.59 -8.25 22.74
N SER A 158 0.64 -7.61 22.05
CA SER A 158 -0.51 -8.28 21.44
C SER A 158 -0.15 -9.14 20.22
N GLY A 159 0.95 -8.81 19.53
CA GLY A 159 1.42 -9.50 18.33
C GLY A 159 1.86 -10.94 18.58
N LEU A 160 2.29 -11.29 19.80
CA LEU A 160 2.78 -12.64 20.13
C LEU A 160 1.72 -13.73 19.89
N GLY A 161 0.44 -13.44 20.15
CA GLY A 161 -0.64 -14.38 19.85
C GLY A 161 -0.84 -14.62 18.35
N ASN A 162 -0.51 -13.63 17.51
CA ASN A 162 -0.58 -13.78 16.05
C ASN A 162 0.64 -14.55 15.52
N VAL A 163 1.82 -14.34 16.10
CA VAL A 163 3.01 -15.15 15.81
C VAL A 163 2.75 -16.61 16.15
N ALA A 164 2.18 -16.89 17.32
CA ALA A 164 1.78 -18.24 17.72
C ALA A 164 0.72 -18.87 16.78
N ALA A 165 -0.12 -18.05 16.14
CA ALA A 165 -1.08 -18.49 15.14
C ALA A 165 -0.47 -18.74 13.75
N GLY A 166 0.79 -18.36 13.52
CA GLY A 166 1.52 -18.62 12.28
C GLY A 166 1.87 -17.38 11.43
N GLU A 167 1.62 -16.16 11.91
CA GLU A 167 2.14 -14.95 11.23
C GLU A 167 3.66 -14.80 11.44
N ASP A 168 4.43 -14.47 10.40
CA ASP A 168 5.80 -13.96 10.54
C ASP A 168 5.74 -12.42 10.69
N ILE A 169 5.78 -11.96 11.94
CA ILE A 169 5.77 -10.54 12.28
C ILE A 169 7.20 -10.08 12.57
N ARG A 170 7.57 -8.98 11.92
CA ARG A 170 8.87 -8.33 12.05
C ARG A 170 8.70 -6.84 12.29
N HIS A 171 9.74 -6.22 12.82
CA HIS A 171 9.80 -4.81 13.15
C HIS A 171 10.99 -4.15 12.47
N LEU A 172 10.81 -2.91 12.06
CA LEU A 172 11.82 -2.09 11.42
C LEU A 172 11.87 -0.73 12.11
N ALA A 173 13.07 -0.25 12.44
CA ALA A 173 13.23 1.08 13.02
C ALA A 173 12.69 2.15 12.05
N ARG A 174 11.95 3.13 12.57
CA ARG A 174 11.35 4.19 11.72
C ARG A 174 12.39 5.00 10.97
N THR A 175 13.53 5.30 11.59
CA THR A 175 14.66 5.99 10.96
C THR A 175 15.17 5.22 9.74
N GLN A 176 15.35 3.91 9.88
CA GLN A 176 15.75 3.05 8.77
C GLN A 176 14.69 2.97 7.67
N ALA A 177 13.40 2.96 8.03
CA ALA A 177 12.31 3.03 7.04
C ALA A 177 12.34 4.34 6.23
N GLN A 178 12.72 5.45 6.84
CA GLN A 178 12.90 6.75 6.16
C GLN A 178 14.09 6.71 5.21
N ASP A 179 15.22 6.12 5.63
CA ASP A 179 16.41 5.94 4.78
C ASP A 179 16.11 5.08 3.54
N LEU A 180 15.29 4.04 3.72
CA LEU A 180 14.79 3.16 2.67
C LEU A 180 13.66 3.80 1.83
N ARG A 181 13.18 4.99 2.22
CA ARG A 181 12.06 5.70 1.60
C ARG A 181 10.79 4.84 1.49
N LEU A 182 10.50 4.08 2.54
CA LEU A 182 9.27 3.30 2.61
C LEU A 182 8.04 4.22 2.65
N PRO A 183 6.88 3.74 2.17
CA PRO A 183 5.63 4.47 2.29
C PRO A 183 5.28 4.81 3.74
N GLU A 184 4.63 5.96 3.96
CA GLU A 184 4.13 6.41 5.26
C GLU A 184 2.68 5.99 5.53
N TYR A 185 2.15 5.08 4.73
CA TYR A 185 0.79 4.55 4.84
C TYR A 185 0.80 3.04 5.04
N ASP A 186 -0.22 2.54 5.71
CA ASP A 186 -0.40 1.11 5.90
C ASP A 186 -1.05 0.47 4.68
N PHE A 187 -0.63 -0.75 4.35
CA PHE A 187 -1.27 -1.52 3.30
C PHE A 187 -1.09 -3.02 3.48
N TRP A 188 -2.02 -3.78 2.90
CA TRP A 188 -1.83 -5.19 2.57
C TRP A 188 -1.45 -5.34 1.10
N LEU A 189 -0.59 -6.32 0.81
CA LEU A 189 -0.26 -6.81 -0.53
C LEU A 189 -0.59 -8.30 -0.58
N PHE A 190 -1.55 -8.68 -1.42
CA PHE A 190 -1.94 -10.07 -1.64
C PHE A 190 -1.35 -10.57 -2.95
N ASP A 191 -0.63 -11.69 -2.89
CA ASP A 191 -0.05 -12.44 -4.02
C ASP A 191 0.76 -11.59 -5.01
N SER A 192 1.35 -10.47 -4.54
CA SER A 192 2.02 -9.49 -5.41
C SER A 192 1.13 -9.00 -6.56
N ARG A 193 -0.18 -8.87 -6.29
CA ARG A 193 -1.21 -8.55 -7.28
C ARG A 193 -2.22 -7.52 -6.80
N VAL A 194 -2.70 -7.62 -5.57
CA VAL A 194 -3.73 -6.72 -5.03
C VAL A 194 -3.14 -5.94 -3.87
N VAL A 195 -3.25 -4.61 -3.92
CA VAL A 195 -2.90 -3.72 -2.80
C VAL A 195 -4.19 -3.22 -2.15
N ALA A 196 -4.28 -3.34 -0.83
CA ALA A 196 -5.33 -2.70 -0.03
C ALA A 196 -4.68 -1.69 0.91
N ARG A 197 -4.70 -0.41 0.53
CA ARG A 197 -4.10 0.70 1.27
C ARG A 197 -5.12 1.29 2.25
N PHE A 198 -4.76 1.42 3.51
CA PHE A 198 -5.64 1.98 4.53
C PHE A 198 -5.75 3.50 4.43
N ALA A 199 -6.95 4.00 4.73
CA ALA A 199 -7.17 5.40 5.05
C ALA A 199 -7.47 5.53 6.55
N PHE A 200 -6.83 6.50 7.19
CA PHE A 200 -7.05 6.84 8.60
C PHE A 200 -7.41 8.32 8.73
N ASP A 201 -8.17 8.66 9.75
CA ASP A 201 -8.31 10.05 10.20
C ASP A 201 -7.14 10.46 11.12
N GLU A 202 -7.21 11.69 11.63
CA GLU A 202 -6.20 12.27 12.52
C GLU A 202 -6.07 11.52 13.85
N ASP A 203 -7.12 10.80 14.25
CA ASP A 203 -7.21 10.05 15.51
C ASP A 203 -6.86 8.56 15.36
N ASP A 204 -6.22 8.14 14.26
CA ASP A 204 -5.95 6.73 13.92
C ASP A 204 -7.18 5.85 13.73
N THR A 205 -8.36 6.41 13.47
CA THR A 205 -9.54 5.62 13.12
C THR A 205 -9.47 5.21 11.67
N THR A 206 -9.63 3.92 11.39
CA THR A 206 -9.69 3.42 10.01
C THR A 206 -10.98 3.89 9.34
N LEU A 207 -10.85 4.66 8.26
CA LEU A 207 -11.95 5.11 7.41
C LEU A 207 -12.34 4.05 6.37
N GLY A 208 -11.41 3.16 6.02
CA GLY A 208 -11.61 2.10 5.03
C GLY A 208 -10.29 1.74 4.35
N VAL A 209 -10.40 1.12 3.18
CA VAL A 209 -9.26 0.77 2.34
C VAL A 209 -9.52 1.16 0.89
N TYR A 210 -8.47 1.58 0.21
CA TYR A 210 -8.40 1.71 -1.23
C TYR A 210 -7.84 0.41 -1.81
N VAL A 211 -8.57 -0.25 -2.70
CA VAL A 211 -8.17 -1.53 -3.30
C VAL A 211 -7.78 -1.33 -4.75
N THR A 212 -6.59 -1.78 -5.14
CA THR A 212 -6.08 -1.61 -6.50
C THR A 212 -5.32 -2.84 -6.98
N GLU A 213 -5.43 -3.12 -8.28
CA GLU A 213 -4.56 -4.04 -9.05
C GLU A 213 -3.69 -3.26 -10.04
N ASP A 214 -3.55 -1.94 -9.88
CA ASP A 214 -2.72 -1.11 -10.74
C ASP A 214 -1.25 -1.61 -10.73
N PRO A 215 -0.67 -1.97 -11.89
CA PRO A 215 0.66 -2.57 -11.91
C PRO A 215 1.77 -1.70 -11.31
N ALA A 216 1.66 -0.36 -11.39
CA ALA A 216 2.67 0.53 -10.84
C ALA A 216 2.56 0.61 -9.31
N GLU A 217 1.35 0.68 -8.76
CA GLU A 217 1.12 0.62 -7.31
C GLU A 217 1.53 -0.73 -6.72
N VAL A 218 1.19 -1.84 -7.41
CA VAL A 218 1.59 -3.19 -7.01
C VAL A 218 3.10 -3.37 -7.03
N LEU A 219 3.78 -2.88 -8.08
CA LEU A 219 5.24 -2.94 -8.15
C LEU A 219 5.90 -2.12 -7.03
N ALA A 220 5.41 -0.91 -6.77
CA ALA A 220 5.89 -0.08 -5.66
C ALA A 220 5.71 -0.77 -4.31
N ALA A 221 4.56 -1.40 -4.08
CA ALA A 221 4.28 -2.19 -2.89
C ALA A 221 5.21 -3.41 -2.75
N CYS A 222 5.54 -4.09 -3.85
CA CYS A 222 6.50 -5.20 -3.86
C CYS A 222 7.92 -4.72 -3.50
N GLN A 223 8.36 -3.59 -4.06
CA GLN A 223 9.66 -2.99 -3.74
C GLN A 223 9.73 -2.60 -2.25
N ALA A 224 8.67 -1.97 -1.73
CA ALA A 224 8.57 -1.63 -0.32
C ALA A 224 8.60 -2.88 0.58
N ARG A 225 7.89 -3.94 0.22
CA ARG A 225 7.95 -5.23 0.90
C ARG A 225 9.38 -5.75 0.96
N ASP A 226 10.04 -5.88 -0.18
CA ASP A 226 11.34 -6.53 -0.27
C ASP A 226 12.40 -5.74 0.53
N ALA A 227 12.39 -4.40 0.43
CA ALA A 227 13.24 -3.52 1.21
C ALA A 227 12.97 -3.63 2.72
N ALA A 228 11.70 -3.54 3.13
CA ALA A 228 11.32 -3.63 4.53
C ALA A 228 11.68 -5.01 5.13
N TRP A 229 11.37 -6.09 4.40
CA TRP A 229 11.55 -7.46 4.85
C TRP A 229 13.02 -7.84 5.05
N HIS A 230 13.90 -7.34 4.16
CA HIS A 230 15.34 -7.58 4.24
C HIS A 230 15.95 -7.04 5.55
N HIS A 231 15.45 -5.90 6.03
CA HIS A 231 15.98 -5.20 7.19
C HIS A 231 15.20 -5.44 8.48
N ALA A 232 13.98 -5.97 8.41
CA ALA A 232 13.13 -6.14 9.58
C ALA A 232 13.59 -7.30 10.48
N THR A 233 13.54 -7.07 11.79
CA THR A 233 13.89 -8.01 12.85
C THR A 233 12.64 -8.72 13.39
N ARG A 234 12.69 -10.03 13.62
CA ARG A 234 11.53 -10.79 14.11
C ARG A 234 11.07 -10.31 15.49
N THR A 235 9.75 -10.36 15.74
CA THR A 235 9.17 -9.94 17.03
C THR A 235 9.84 -10.61 18.24
N GLU A 236 10.16 -11.91 18.15
CA GLU A 236 10.83 -12.63 19.25
C GLU A 236 12.19 -12.03 19.63
N ASP A 237 12.97 -11.61 18.64
CA ASP A 237 14.30 -11.02 18.85
C ASP A 237 14.19 -9.60 19.41
N VAL A 238 13.23 -8.81 18.91
CA VAL A 238 12.93 -7.47 19.43
C VAL A 238 12.50 -7.54 20.91
N VAL A 239 11.58 -8.45 21.25
CA VAL A 239 11.12 -8.63 22.63
C VAL A 239 12.26 -9.07 23.55
N ARG A 240 13.18 -9.91 23.08
CA ARG A 240 14.38 -10.29 23.86
C ARG A 240 15.31 -9.11 24.12
N GLN A 241 15.53 -8.24 23.13
CA GLN A 241 16.35 -7.04 23.30
C GLN A 241 15.77 -6.09 24.34
N VAL A 242 14.46 -5.82 24.29
CA VAL A 242 13.76 -4.96 25.28
C VAL A 242 13.86 -5.52 26.70
N ARG A 243 13.76 -6.84 26.88
CA ARG A 243 13.91 -7.49 28.19
C ARG A 243 15.34 -7.47 28.73
N SER A 244 16.36 -7.39 27.87
CA SER A 244 17.77 -7.42 28.26
C SER A 244 18.31 -6.05 28.71
N THR A 245 17.58 -4.96 28.46
CA THR A 245 17.95 -3.59 28.83
C THR A 245 17.48 -3.16 30.23
N VAL A 246 17.04 -4.11 31.07
CA VAL A 246 16.63 -3.91 32.48
C VAL A 246 17.70 -4.42 33.43
#